data_AF-A0A4Q9VY87-F1
#
_entry.id   AF-A0A4Q9VY87-F1
#
_cell.length_a   1.000
_cell.length_b   1.000
_cell.length_c   1.000
_cell.angle_alpha   90.00
_cell.angle_beta   90.00
_cell.angle_gamma   90.00
#
_symmetry.space_group_name_H-M   'P 1'
#
loop_
_entity.id
_entity.type
_entity.pdbx_description
1 polymer ?
#
loop_
_entity_poly.entity_id
_entity_poly.type
_entity_poly.pdbx_seq_one_letter_code
_entity_poly.pdbx_strand_id
1 'polypeptide(L)'
;AEHLDRYDELVAFLNEHHYNVVRFDHRGHGRSEGKRVFYSHADEIIDDLDRIINYTKEHYSGRVFLIGHSMGGYAVTLFGTKYPNKVDGIITSGALTRYNKSTFGEPDKNISADTYVKNELEDGVCS
;
A
#
# COMPACT_ATOMS: atom_id res chain seq x y z
N ALA A 1 -4.87 -10.89 7.64
CA ALA A 1 -4.03 -10.60 6.45
C ALA A 1 -4.51 -9.29 5.83
N GLU A 2 -3.64 -8.49 5.21
CA GLU A 2 -4.05 -7.22 4.60
C GLU A 2 -4.75 -7.40 3.24
N HIS A 3 -5.86 -6.67 3.03
CA HIS A 3 -6.67 -6.67 1.80
C HIS A 3 -7.59 -5.44 1.75
N LEU A 4 -8.11 -5.13 0.56
CA LEU A 4 -8.88 -3.93 0.25
C LEU A 4 -10.20 -3.80 1.02
N ASP A 5 -10.82 -4.91 1.44
CA ASP A 5 -12.15 -4.89 2.09
C ASP A 5 -12.09 -4.31 3.51
N ARG A 6 -10.89 -4.28 4.13
CA ARG A 6 -10.70 -3.64 5.45
C ARG A 6 -11.02 -2.14 5.44
N TYR A 7 -11.14 -1.53 4.27
CA TYR A 7 -11.44 -0.12 4.08
C TYR A 7 -12.89 0.13 3.66
N ASP A 8 -13.79 -0.86 3.77
CA ASP A 8 -15.19 -0.73 3.34
C ASP A 8 -15.92 0.43 4.02
N GLU A 9 -15.75 0.63 5.33
CA GLU A 9 -16.37 1.76 6.05
C GLU A 9 -15.87 3.11 5.54
N LEU A 10 -14.56 3.24 5.29
CA LEU A 10 -13.96 4.45 4.74
C LEU A 10 -14.49 4.72 3.32
N VAL A 11 -14.63 3.67 2.50
CA VAL A 11 -15.16 3.79 1.14
C VAL A 11 -16.63 4.19 1.15
N ALA A 12 -17.44 3.60 2.04
CA ALA A 12 -18.84 4.00 2.20
C ALA A 12 -18.94 5.48 2.53
N PHE A 13 -18.18 5.96 3.52
CA PHE A 13 -18.11 7.37 3.89
C PHE A 13 -17.71 8.27 2.70
N LEU A 14 -16.65 7.91 1.95
CA LEU A 14 -16.20 8.71 0.80
C LEU A 14 -17.24 8.72 -0.33
N ASN A 15 -17.90 7.60 -0.60
CA ASN A 15 -18.95 7.51 -1.61
C ASN A 15 -20.17 8.36 -1.23
N GLU A 16 -20.57 8.38 0.05
CA GLU A 16 -21.62 9.26 0.57
C GLU A 16 -21.30 10.75 0.35
N HIS A 17 -20.01 11.09 0.33
CA HIS A 17 -19.50 12.42 0.02
C HIS A 17 -19.12 12.62 -1.46
N HIS A 18 -19.64 11.77 -2.36
CA HIS A 18 -19.50 11.89 -3.82
C HIS A 18 -18.08 11.75 -4.38
N TYR A 19 -17.21 11.03 -3.68
CA TYR A 19 -15.91 10.61 -4.21
C TYR A 19 -16.02 9.27 -4.92
N ASN A 20 -15.41 9.15 -6.10
CA ASN A 20 -15.16 7.84 -6.71
C ASN A 20 -13.92 7.22 -6.04
N VAL A 21 -14.05 5.98 -5.55
CA VAL A 21 -12.94 5.28 -4.89
C VAL A 21 -12.50 4.07 -5.70
N VAL A 22 -11.24 4.08 -6.13
CA VAL A 22 -10.58 2.91 -6.73
C VAL A 22 -9.73 2.24 -5.66
N ARG A 23 -9.92 0.94 -5.46
CA ARG A 23 -9.14 0.11 -4.54
C ARG A 23 -8.58 -1.10 -5.26
N PHE A 24 -7.48 -1.61 -4.76
CA PHE A 24 -6.87 -2.84 -5.26
C PHE A 24 -6.15 -3.55 -4.12
N ASP A 25 -6.03 -4.86 -4.24
CA ASP A 25 -5.15 -5.64 -3.38
C ASP A 25 -3.71 -5.50 -3.93
N HIS A 26 -2.76 -5.15 -3.07
CA HIS A 26 -1.35 -5.18 -3.45
C HIS A 26 -0.92 -6.58 -3.90
N ARG A 27 0.08 -6.71 -4.77
CA ARG A 27 0.64 -8.02 -5.14
C ARG A 27 0.97 -8.85 -3.89
N GLY A 28 0.69 -10.15 -3.93
CA GLY A 28 0.89 -11.04 -2.79
C GLY A 28 -0.04 -10.79 -1.59
N HIS A 29 -1.06 -9.94 -1.73
CA HIS A 29 -2.05 -9.61 -0.71
C HIS A 29 -3.47 -9.84 -1.24
N GLY A 30 -4.42 -10.01 -0.32
CA GLY A 30 -5.83 -10.28 -0.63
C GLY A 30 -6.01 -11.28 -1.77
N ARG A 31 -6.64 -10.81 -2.85
CA ARG A 31 -6.99 -11.58 -4.05
C ARG A 31 -5.99 -11.41 -5.19
N SER A 32 -5.00 -10.53 -5.03
CA SER A 32 -3.98 -10.31 -6.06
C SER A 32 -2.97 -11.44 -6.10
N GLU A 33 -2.50 -11.74 -7.31
CA GLU A 33 -1.47 -12.76 -7.55
C GLU A 33 -0.11 -12.34 -6.96
N GLY A 34 0.84 -13.29 -7.03
CA GLY A 34 2.20 -13.11 -6.55
C GLY A 34 2.49 -13.92 -5.30
N LYS A 35 3.78 -14.05 -4.99
CA LYS A 35 4.20 -14.70 -3.76
C LYS A 35 3.67 -13.89 -2.56
N ARG A 36 3.07 -14.58 -1.59
CA ARG A 36 2.44 -13.93 -0.43
C ARG A 36 3.43 -13.01 0.29
N VAL A 37 2.99 -11.77 0.55
CA VAL A 37 3.75 -10.72 1.27
C VAL A 37 5.20 -10.54 0.78
N PHE A 38 5.42 -10.70 -0.54
CA PHE A 38 6.76 -10.67 -1.12
C PHE A 38 6.85 -9.66 -2.28
N TYR A 39 7.94 -8.90 -2.26
CA TYR A 39 8.36 -8.01 -3.35
C TYR A 39 9.81 -8.33 -3.68
N SER A 40 10.11 -8.49 -4.98
CA SER A 40 11.47 -8.73 -5.44
C SER A 40 12.32 -7.45 -5.41
N HIS A 41 11.66 -6.30 -5.59
CA HIS A 41 12.27 -4.97 -5.53
C HIS A 41 11.27 -3.96 -4.98
N ALA A 42 11.75 -2.95 -4.27
CA ALA A 42 10.89 -1.91 -3.70
C ALA A 42 10.11 -1.13 -4.76
N ASP A 43 10.65 -0.99 -5.98
CA ASP A 43 9.95 -0.31 -7.08
C ASP A 43 8.66 -1.01 -7.51
N GLU A 44 8.52 -2.31 -7.29
CA GLU A 44 7.33 -3.06 -7.70
C GLU A 44 6.05 -2.50 -7.07
N ILE A 45 6.11 -2.03 -5.82
CA ILE A 45 4.95 -1.42 -5.16
C ILE A 45 4.56 -0.08 -5.81
N ILE A 46 5.55 0.66 -6.32
CA ILE A 46 5.35 1.96 -6.98
C ILE A 46 4.80 1.74 -8.39
N ASP A 47 5.36 0.77 -9.11
CA ASP A 47 4.99 0.47 -10.49
C ASP A 47 3.57 -0.10 -10.57
N ASP A 48 3.17 -0.94 -9.61
CA ASP A 48 1.78 -1.40 -9.49
C ASP A 48 0.83 -0.22 -9.25
N LEU A 49 1.16 0.66 -8.30
CA LEU A 49 0.36 1.83 -8.01
C LEU A 49 0.27 2.79 -9.22
N ASP A 50 1.35 2.94 -9.98
CA ASP A 50 1.37 3.74 -11.20
C ASP A 50 0.36 3.23 -12.25
N ARG A 51 0.28 1.91 -12.42
CA ARG A 51 -0.70 1.29 -13.33
C ARG A 51 -2.14 1.59 -12.90
N ILE A 52 -2.44 1.51 -11.61
CA ILE A 52 -3.77 1.83 -11.08
C ILE A 52 -4.10 3.31 -11.26
N ILE A 53 -3.13 4.20 -11.07
CA ILE A 53 -3.32 5.65 -11.26
C ILE A 53 -3.55 5.99 -12.73
N ASN A 54 -2.76 5.40 -13.64
CA ASN A 54 -2.94 5.61 -15.08
C ASN A 54 -4.32 5.11 -15.53
N TYR A 55 -4.71 3.90 -15.12
CA TYR A 55 -6.07 3.38 -15.35
C TYR A 55 -7.15 4.33 -14.80
N THR A 56 -6.98 4.82 -13.56
CA THR A 56 -7.95 5.73 -12.95
C THR A 56 -8.09 7.02 -13.76
N LYS A 57 -6.99 7.60 -14.25
CA LYS A 57 -7.00 8.82 -15.06
C LYS A 57 -7.52 8.63 -16.48
N GLU A 58 -7.37 7.43 -17.03
CA GLU A 58 -7.91 7.08 -18.36
C GLU A 58 -9.44 6.90 -18.31
N HIS A 59 -9.97 6.39 -17.20
CA HIS A 59 -11.38 6.03 -17.07
C HIS A 59 -12.24 7.05 -16.30
N TYR A 60 -11.64 7.93 -15.50
CA TYR A 60 -12.35 8.90 -14.68
C TYR A 60 -11.74 10.30 -14.82
N SER A 61 -12.59 11.32 -14.76
CA SER A 61 -12.19 12.73 -14.77
C SER A 61 -12.21 13.33 -13.36
N GLY A 62 -11.28 14.23 -13.06
CA GLY A 62 -11.25 14.97 -11.81
C GLY A 62 -9.88 14.96 -11.13
N ARG A 63 -9.84 15.45 -9.91
CA ARG A 63 -8.62 15.40 -9.07
C ARG A 63 -8.42 13.98 -8.53
N VAL A 64 -7.18 13.52 -8.52
CA VAL A 64 -6.78 12.21 -8.02
C VAL A 64 -6.02 12.39 -6.72
N PHE A 65 -6.54 11.80 -5.64
CA PHE A 65 -5.89 11.76 -4.34
C PHE A 65 -5.53 10.32 -3.99
N LEU A 66 -4.42 10.14 -3.27
CA LEU A 66 -4.01 8.84 -2.75
C LEU A 66 -4.18 8.79 -1.24
N ILE A 67 -4.72 7.69 -0.72
CA ILE A 67 -4.82 7.43 0.72
C ILE A 67 -4.07 6.14 1.02
N GLY A 68 -3.16 6.16 1.99
CA GLY A 68 -2.37 5.00 2.37
C GLY A 68 -2.20 4.84 3.87
N HIS A 69 -2.52 3.66 4.40
CA HIS A 69 -2.29 3.29 5.79
C HIS A 69 -1.06 2.37 5.93
N SER A 70 -0.22 2.55 6.96
CA SER A 70 0.92 1.66 7.25
C SER A 70 1.82 1.42 6.01
N MET A 71 1.89 0.19 5.48
CA MET A 71 2.58 -0.14 4.21
C MET A 71 1.98 0.59 3.00
N GLY A 72 0.66 0.74 2.92
CA GLY A 72 0.03 1.57 1.89
C GLY A 72 0.46 3.04 2.00
N GLY A 73 0.71 3.52 3.22
CA GLY A 73 1.30 4.84 3.47
C GLY A 73 2.73 4.98 2.92
N TYR A 74 3.53 3.93 3.06
CA TYR A 74 4.86 3.82 2.42
C TYR A 74 4.73 3.86 0.89
N ALA A 75 3.80 3.09 0.31
CA ALA A 75 3.57 3.03 -1.13
C ALA A 75 3.23 4.40 -1.73
N VAL A 76 2.24 5.11 -1.17
CA VAL A 76 1.82 6.42 -1.69
C VAL A 76 2.89 7.49 -1.50
N THR A 77 3.68 7.42 -0.42
CA THR A 77 4.78 8.36 -0.15
C THR A 77 5.94 8.16 -1.13
N LEU A 78 6.33 6.91 -1.38
CA LEU A 78 7.35 6.59 -2.39
C LEU A 78 6.90 7.02 -3.78
N PHE A 79 5.63 6.76 -4.13
CA PHE A 79 5.06 7.18 -5.40
C PHE A 79 5.13 8.70 -5.59
N GLY A 80 4.69 9.48 -4.59
CA GLY A 80 4.76 10.94 -4.64
C GLY A 80 6.19 11.48 -4.76
N THR A 81 7.17 10.74 -4.21
CA THR A 81 8.59 11.07 -4.31
C THR A 81 9.14 10.78 -5.72
N LYS A 82 8.79 9.63 -6.31
CA LYS A 82 9.25 9.21 -7.64
C LYS A 82 8.58 10.04 -8.76
N TYR A 83 7.30 10.39 -8.58
CA TYR A 83 6.47 11.08 -9.57
C TYR A 83 5.84 12.35 -8.99
N PRO A 84 6.63 13.42 -8.78
CA PRO A 84 6.10 14.67 -8.25
C PRO A 84 5.00 15.22 -9.15
N ASN A 85 3.92 15.73 -8.54
CA ASN A 85 2.74 16.30 -9.21
C ASN A 85 1.95 15.34 -10.11
N LYS A 86 2.22 14.03 -10.06
CA LYS A 86 1.40 13.05 -10.80
C LYS A 86 0.03 12.84 -10.16
N VAL A 87 -0.19 13.23 -8.91
CA VAL A 87 -1.50 13.23 -8.23
C VAL A 87 -1.70 14.55 -7.49
N ASP A 88 -2.95 14.91 -7.21
CA ASP A 88 -3.35 16.19 -6.61
C ASP A 88 -3.14 16.24 -5.09
N GLY A 89 -2.96 15.10 -4.44
CA GLY A 89 -2.63 15.03 -3.02
C GLY A 89 -2.45 13.62 -2.50
N ILE A 90 -1.78 13.53 -1.35
CA ILE A 90 -1.49 12.28 -0.65
C ILE A 90 -1.89 12.44 0.81
N ILE A 91 -2.64 11.47 1.33
CA ILE A 91 -3.09 11.39 2.71
C ILE A 91 -2.51 10.10 3.30
N THR A 92 -1.83 10.20 4.44
CA THR A 92 -1.20 9.08 5.11
C THR A 92 -1.79 8.84 6.49
N SER A 93 -1.96 7.58 6.87
CA SER A 93 -2.39 7.16 8.20
C SER A 93 -1.40 6.15 8.78
N GLY A 94 -0.65 6.52 9.82
CA GLY A 94 0.34 5.62 10.42
C GLY A 94 1.40 5.10 9.43
N ALA A 95 1.78 5.91 8.43
CA ALA A 95 2.65 5.48 7.35
C ALA A 95 4.08 5.16 7.82
N LEU A 96 4.62 4.06 7.29
CA LEU A 96 6.04 3.73 7.45
C LEU A 96 6.89 4.53 6.47
N THR A 97 7.20 5.79 6.79
CA THR A 97 8.01 6.66 5.91
C THR A 97 9.47 6.75 6.33
N ARG A 98 9.76 6.51 7.61
CA ARG A 98 11.12 6.50 8.15
C ARG A 98 11.19 5.62 9.39
N TYR A 99 12.21 4.76 9.42
CA TYR A 99 12.47 3.88 10.56
C TYR A 99 13.30 4.60 11.63
N ASN A 100 12.67 5.50 12.37
CA ASN A 100 13.34 6.39 13.33
C ASN A 100 13.78 5.69 14.63
N LYS A 101 13.05 4.66 15.04
CA LYS A 101 13.32 3.85 16.22
C LYS A 101 13.27 2.40 15.78
N SER A 102 14.38 1.69 15.91
CA SER A 102 14.46 0.28 15.54
C SER A 102 13.66 -0.56 16.54
N THR A 103 12.35 -0.69 16.29
CA THR A 103 11.41 -1.47 17.12
C THR A 103 11.54 -2.97 16.86
N PHE A 104 11.94 -3.33 15.65
CA PHE A 104 12.30 -4.66 15.20
C PHE A 104 13.83 -4.73 15.03
N GLY A 105 14.42 -5.87 15.39
CA GLY A 105 15.81 -6.16 15.06
C GLY A 105 16.02 -6.20 13.54
N GLU A 106 17.27 -6.12 13.11
CA GLU A 106 17.59 -6.36 11.70
C GLU A 106 17.32 -7.84 11.38
N PRO A 107 16.61 -8.15 10.28
CA PRO A 107 16.51 -9.52 9.81
C PRO A 107 17.91 -10.07 9.52
N ASP A 108 18.14 -11.34 9.84
CA ASP A 108 19.36 -12.02 9.39
C ASP A 108 19.43 -11.96 7.86
N LYS A 109 20.52 -11.43 7.31
CA LYS A 109 20.67 -11.31 5.85
C LYS A 109 21.18 -12.60 5.20
N ASN A 110 21.52 -13.61 6.01
CA ASN A 110 21.99 -14.91 5.54
C ASN A 110 20.88 -15.94 5.34
N ILE A 111 19.67 -15.68 5.86
CA ILE A 111 18.51 -16.54 5.60
C ILE A 111 17.96 -16.26 4.21
N SER A 112 17.34 -17.28 3.60
CA SER A 112 16.70 -17.11 2.30
C SER A 112 15.63 -16.02 2.38
N ALA A 113 15.51 -15.20 1.33
CA ALA A 113 14.39 -14.26 1.18
C ALA A 113 13.02 -14.95 1.16
N ASP A 114 13.01 -16.28 0.97
CA ASP A 114 11.82 -17.11 1.03
C ASP A 114 11.45 -17.56 2.44
N THR A 115 12.27 -17.26 3.44
CA THR A 115 12.04 -17.64 4.84
C THR A 115 10.83 -16.88 5.37
N TYR A 116 9.77 -17.61 5.70
CA TYR A 116 8.60 -17.03 6.35
C TYR A 116 8.84 -16.96 7.86
N VAL A 117 8.85 -15.75 8.41
CA VAL A 117 8.85 -15.53 9.86
C VAL A 117 7.40 -15.45 10.31
N LYS A 118 6.99 -16.40 11.16
CA LYS A 118 5.63 -16.41 11.69
C LYS A 118 5.40 -15.16 12.53
N ASN A 119 4.28 -14.48 12.29
CA ASN A 119 3.85 -13.39 13.14
C ASN A 119 3.41 -13.95 14.50
N GLU A 120 4.21 -13.71 15.55
CA GLU A 120 3.90 -14.10 16.92
C GLU A 120 3.03 -13.05 17.66
N LEU A 121 2.72 -11.92 17.02
CA LEU A 121 1.88 -10.84 17.56
C LEU A 121 0.38 -11.00 17.22
N GLU A 122 -0.02 -12.20 16.79
CA GLU A 122 -1.39 -12.55 16.38
C GLU A 122 -1.94 -11.73 15.20
N ASP A 123 -3.17 -12.04 14.76
CA ASP A 123 -3.81 -11.47 13.57
C ASP A 123 -4.15 -9.97 13.68
N GLY A 124 -3.98 -9.38 14.87
CA GLY A 124 -4.29 -7.97 15.17
C GLY A 124 -3.22 -6.98 14.71
N VAL A 125 -2.00 -7.44 14.45
CA VAL A 125 -0.90 -6.60 13.96
C VAL A 125 -0.65 -6.90 12.49
N CYS A 126 -0.34 -5.86 11.69
CA CYS A 126 -0.08 -6.00 10.26
C CYS A 126 0.96 -7.12 10.03
N SER A 127 0.51 -8.18 9.35
CA SER A 127 1.33 -9.32 8.90
C SER A 127 1.97 -9.04 7.56
#